data_AF-A0A7Y2B1Y9-F1
#
_entry.id   AF-A0A7Y2B1Y9-F1
#
_cell.length_a   1.000
_cell.length_b   1.000
_cell.length_c   1.000
_cell.angle_alpha   90.00
_cell.angle_beta   90.00
_cell.angle_gamma   90.00
#
_symmetry.space_group_name_H-M   'P 1'
#
loop_
_entity.id
_entity.type
_entity.pdbx_description
1 polymer ?
#
loop_
_entity_poly.entity_id
_entity_poly.type
_entity_poly.pdbx_seq_one_letter_code
_entity_poly.pdbx_strand_id
1 'polypeptide(L)'
;EEGWTDHPVTERVVGEYVAPLLDEKIDTLILGCTHYPVLKKTIQKVVGPDVVLIDNAVETAALLRKNLAPADPPADAAGQSGEGEPAAAPSHRFIVSDVPHRFQEEAELFLGRPIGTIEQITLEELEAILGGP
;
A
#
# COMPACT_ATOMS: atom_id res chain seq x y z
N GLU A 1 -3.77 -1.61 -13.37
CA GLU A 1 -2.81 -2.51 -14.03
C GLU A 1 -2.36 -1.93 -15.37
N GLU A 2 -3.27 -1.51 -16.26
CA GLU A 2 -2.91 -0.78 -17.52
C GLU A 2 -2.30 0.64 -17.34
N GLY A 3 -1.97 1.06 -16.11
CA GLY A 3 -1.40 2.40 -15.83
C GLY A 3 -2.34 3.59 -16.06
N TRP A 4 -3.62 3.38 -16.40
CA TRP A 4 -4.60 4.44 -16.67
C TRP A 4 -5.14 5.09 -15.39
N THR A 5 -4.28 5.77 -14.65
CA THR A 5 -4.63 6.35 -13.36
C THR A 5 -5.38 7.67 -13.49
N ASP A 6 -5.08 8.48 -14.51
CA ASP A 6 -5.69 9.78 -14.80
C ASP A 6 -6.23 9.83 -16.25
N HIS A 7 -7.15 8.91 -16.56
CA HIS A 7 -7.71 8.73 -17.91
C HIS A 7 -9.25 8.90 -17.92
N PRO A 8 -9.86 9.51 -18.95
CA PRO A 8 -11.32 9.72 -18.99
C PRO A 8 -12.16 8.45 -18.88
N VAL A 9 -11.64 7.32 -19.39
CA VAL A 9 -12.32 6.02 -19.24
C VAL A 9 -12.34 5.60 -17.77
N THR A 10 -11.23 5.75 -17.06
CA THR A 10 -11.12 5.42 -15.63
C THR A 10 -12.06 6.30 -14.80
N GLU A 11 -12.08 7.61 -15.05
CA GLU A 11 -13.02 8.53 -14.38
C GLU A 11 -14.48 8.10 -14.58
N ARG A 12 -14.86 7.73 -15.81
CA ARG A 12 -16.22 7.29 -16.13
C ARG A 12 -16.59 5.97 -15.46
N VAL A 13 -15.67 5.01 -15.45
CA VAL A 13 -15.88 3.72 -14.79
C VAL A 13 -16.03 3.91 -13.29
N VAL A 14 -15.16 4.71 -12.66
CA VAL A 14 -15.29 5.04 -11.24
C VAL A 14 -16.64 5.67 -10.96
N GLY A 15 -17.08 6.64 -11.78
CA GLY A 15 -18.39 7.28 -11.68
C GLY A 15 -19.56 6.30 -11.64
N GLU A 16 -19.57 5.32 -12.54
CA GLU A 16 -20.60 4.28 -12.58
C GLU A 16 -20.64 3.47 -11.28
N TYR A 17 -19.47 3.08 -10.76
CA TYR A 17 -19.39 2.24 -9.56
C TYR A 17 -19.71 2.99 -8.27
N VAL A 18 -19.36 4.27 -8.16
CA VAL A 18 -19.61 5.05 -6.94
C VAL A 18 -20.98 5.71 -6.93
N ALA A 19 -21.66 5.84 -8.08
CA ALA A 19 -22.95 6.51 -8.18
C ALA A 19 -24.00 6.01 -7.16
N PRO A 20 -24.21 4.69 -6.97
CA PRO A 20 -25.17 4.21 -5.97
C PRO A 20 -24.81 4.62 -4.53
N LEU A 21 -23.52 4.80 -4.24
CA LEU A 21 -23.06 5.23 -2.92
C LEU A 21 -23.26 6.73 -2.72
N LEU A 22 -23.06 7.52 -3.77
CA LEU A 22 -23.31 8.97 -3.75
C LEU A 22 -24.80 9.28 -3.61
N ASP A 23 -25.67 8.46 -4.20
CA ASP A 23 -27.13 8.56 -4.03
C ASP A 23 -27.55 8.37 -2.56
N GLU A 24 -26.83 7.52 -1.82
CA GLU A 24 -26.98 7.32 -0.37
C GLU A 24 -26.31 8.42 0.48
N LYS A 25 -25.68 9.42 -0.16
CA LYS A 25 -25.04 10.58 0.49
C LYS A 25 -23.98 10.20 1.51
N ILE A 26 -23.12 9.25 1.16
CA ILE A 26 -21.96 8.93 1.99
C ILE A 26 -21.06 10.16 2.19
N ASP A 27 -20.47 10.27 3.38
CA ASP A 27 -19.42 11.26 3.68
C ASP A 27 -18.03 10.62 3.70
N THR A 28 -17.95 9.28 3.61
CA THR A 28 -16.73 8.51 3.76
C THR A 28 -16.77 7.28 2.85
N LEU A 29 -15.66 7.02 2.15
CA LEU A 29 -15.49 5.85 1.29
C LEU A 29 -14.19 5.12 1.65
N ILE A 30 -14.30 3.83 1.95
CA ILE A 30 -13.15 2.96 2.21
C ILE A 30 -12.61 2.42 0.89
N LEU A 31 -11.33 2.64 0.62
CA LEU A 31 -10.60 2.05 -0.51
C LEU A 31 -10.23 0.59 -0.16
N GLY A 32 -11.23 -0.30 -0.16
CA GLY A 32 -11.12 -1.66 0.39
C GLY A 32 -10.35 -2.68 -0.48
N CYS A 33 -9.69 -2.25 -1.54
CA CYS A 33 -8.87 -3.10 -2.41
C CYS A 33 -7.46 -2.53 -2.47
N THR A 34 -6.45 -3.40 -2.43
CA THR A 34 -5.02 -3.02 -2.47
C THR A 34 -4.64 -2.14 -3.67
N HIS A 35 -5.42 -2.15 -4.75
CA HIS A 35 -5.15 -1.38 -5.96
C HIS A 35 -5.71 0.05 -5.96
N TYR A 36 -6.74 0.32 -5.15
CA TYR A 36 -7.45 1.59 -5.18
C TYR A 36 -6.64 2.82 -4.72
N PRO A 37 -5.61 2.72 -3.85
CA PRO A 37 -4.76 3.86 -3.51
C PRO A 37 -4.15 4.55 -4.73
N VAL A 38 -3.80 3.82 -5.79
CA VAL A 38 -3.26 4.39 -7.05
C VAL A 38 -4.31 5.23 -7.79
N LEU A 39 -5.60 4.90 -7.63
CA LEU A 39 -6.71 5.66 -8.20
C LEU A 39 -7.25 6.74 -7.27
N LYS A 40 -6.69 6.93 -6.07
CA LYS A 40 -7.22 7.81 -5.03
C LYS A 40 -7.53 9.22 -5.54
N LYS A 41 -6.63 9.81 -6.35
CA LYS A 41 -6.84 11.13 -6.96
C LYS A 41 -8.08 11.14 -7.87
N THR A 42 -8.22 10.13 -8.72
CA THR A 42 -9.32 9.99 -9.67
C THR A 42 -10.63 9.71 -8.98
N ILE A 43 -10.62 8.84 -7.97
CA ILE A 43 -11.78 8.59 -7.10
C ILE A 43 -12.20 9.88 -6.41
N GLN A 44 -11.26 10.62 -5.81
CA GLN A 44 -11.56 11.90 -5.14
C GLN A 44 -12.20 12.92 -6.07
N LYS A 45 -11.73 13.03 -7.32
CA LYS A 45 -12.35 13.92 -8.32
C LYS A 45 -13.82 13.57 -8.56
N VAL A 46 -14.13 12.27 -8.63
CA VAL A 46 -15.47 11.77 -8.93
C VAL A 46 -16.41 11.89 -7.74
N VAL A 47 -15.98 11.51 -6.54
CA VAL A 47 -16.82 11.56 -5.33
C VAL A 47 -16.95 12.96 -4.74
N GLY A 48 -16.08 13.89 -5.14
CA GLY A 48 -16.07 15.27 -4.67
C GLY A 48 -15.25 15.46 -3.39
N PRO A 49 -15.01 16.72 -2.97
CA PRO A 49 -14.14 17.05 -1.84
C PRO A 49 -14.73 16.72 -0.47
N ASP A 50 -16.06 16.54 -0.38
CA ASP A 50 -16.78 16.33 0.88
C ASP A 50 -16.74 14.85 1.33
N VAL A 51 -16.30 13.94 0.46
CA VAL A 51 -16.16 12.51 0.78
C VAL A 51 -14.73 12.21 1.21
N VAL A 52 -14.58 11.72 2.45
CA VAL A 52 -13.30 11.28 3.02
C VAL A 52 -12.91 9.92 2.44
N LEU A 53 -11.73 9.82 1.83
CA LEU A 53 -11.19 8.56 1.34
C LEU A 53 -10.25 7.91 2.38
N ILE A 54 -10.62 6.72 2.85
CA ILE A 54 -9.81 5.91 3.78
C ILE A 54 -8.96 4.90 3.00
N ASP A 55 -7.64 4.95 3.16
CA ASP A 55 -6.68 4.03 2.57
C ASP A 55 -6.40 2.85 3.51
N ASN A 56 -6.80 1.65 3.11
CA ASN A 56 -6.66 0.45 3.93
C ASN A 56 -5.19 0.08 4.22
N ALA A 57 -4.25 0.42 3.34
CA ALA A 57 -2.84 0.12 3.53
C ALA A 57 -2.24 0.97 4.65
N VAL A 58 -2.61 2.26 4.70
CA VAL A 58 -2.17 3.19 5.75
C VAL A 58 -2.71 2.76 7.12
N GLU A 59 -4.00 2.44 7.19
CA GLU A 59 -4.63 2.01 8.45
C GLU A 59 -4.06 0.67 8.95
N THR A 60 -3.80 -0.27 8.04
CA THR A 60 -3.15 -1.54 8.38
C THR A 60 -1.75 -1.32 8.94
N ALA A 61 -0.95 -0.44 8.32
CA ALA A 61 0.40 -0.13 8.79
C ALA A 61 0.40 0.57 10.16
N ALA A 62 -0.56 1.46 10.41
CA ALA A 62 -0.73 2.13 11.70
C ALA A 62 -1.11 1.13 12.81
N LEU A 63 -2.01 0.20 12.51
CA LEU A 63 -2.41 -0.86 13.43
C LEU A 63 -1.24 -1.81 13.73
N LEU A 64 -0.48 -2.21 12.71
CA LEU A 64 0.72 -3.03 12.87
C LEU A 64 1.74 -2.35 13.79
N ARG A 65 2.01 -1.05 13.57
CA ARG A 65 2.90 -0.26 14.42
C ARG A 65 2.42 -0.25 15.87
N LYS A 66 1.12 -0.08 16.11
CA LYS A 66 0.54 -0.10 17.46
C LYS A 66 0.71 -1.46 18.13
N ASN A 67 0.52 -2.55 17.38
CA ASN A 67 0.58 -3.90 17.93
C ASN A 67 2.01 -4.41 18.15
N LEU A 68 2.97 -3.89 17.38
CA LEU A 68 4.40 -4.20 17.51
C LEU A 68 5.15 -3.19 18.39
N ALA A 69 4.50 -2.11 18.84
CA ALA A 69 5.11 -1.18 19.77
C ALA A 69 5.46 -1.92 21.07
N PRO A 70 6.71 -1.81 21.56
CA PRO A 70 7.08 -2.42 22.83
C PRO A 70 6.20 -1.86 23.95
N ALA A 71 5.83 -2.72 24.91
CA ALA A 71 4.94 -2.36 26.02
C ALA A 71 5.49 -1.21 26.89
N ASP A 72 6.81 -1.08 26.94
CA ASP A 72 7.52 0.10 27.41
C ASP A 72 8.38 0.63 26.25
N PRO A 73 8.17 1.87 25.76
CA PRO A 73 9.17 2.51 24.93
C PRO A 73 10.44 2.63 25.79
N PRO A 74 11.62 2.22 25.28
CA PRO A 74 12.84 2.43 26.03
C PRO A 74 12.97 3.93 26.35
N ALA A 75 13.40 4.25 27.57
CA ALA A 75 13.37 5.60 28.16
C ALA A 75 14.18 6.66 27.39
N ASP A 76 14.86 6.23 26.34
CA ASP A 76 15.72 6.96 25.43
C ASP A 76 14.99 7.41 24.15
N ALA A 77 13.71 7.02 23.93
CA ALA A 77 12.91 7.48 22.80
C ALA A 77 12.49 8.97 22.88
N ALA A 78 12.64 9.59 24.05
CA ALA A 78 12.42 11.02 24.27
C ALA A 78 13.75 11.77 24.43
N GLY A 79 14.65 11.65 23.45
CA GLY A 79 15.88 12.44 23.39
C GLY A 79 17.13 11.60 23.14
N GLN A 80 17.36 11.23 21.88
CA GLN A 80 18.67 10.80 21.43
C GLN A 80 19.18 11.75 20.34
N SER A 81 19.73 12.87 20.80
CA SER A 81 20.90 13.49 20.18
C SER A 81 22.18 12.83 20.73
N GLY A 82 22.17 11.51 20.85
CA GLY A 82 23.27 10.71 21.38
C GLY A 82 23.84 9.87 20.24
N GLU A 83 25.17 9.90 20.11
CA GLU A 83 26.00 9.19 19.15
C GLU A 83 25.93 7.67 19.39
N GLY A 84 24.76 7.05 19.18
CA GLY A 84 24.62 5.61 18.99
C GLY A 84 24.84 5.26 17.52
N GLU A 85 25.48 4.13 17.23
CA GLU A 85 25.57 3.62 15.86
C GLU A 85 24.17 3.61 15.24
N PRO A 86 23.98 4.19 14.04
CA PRO A 86 22.68 4.18 13.39
C PRO A 86 22.23 2.73 13.26
N ALA A 87 21.04 2.43 13.79
CA ALA A 87 20.41 1.13 13.59
C ALA A 87 20.49 0.79 12.09
N ALA A 88 21.01 -0.40 11.78
CA ALA A 88 21.22 -0.82 10.39
C ALA A 88 19.93 -0.59 9.59
N ALA A 89 20.07 0.00 8.40
CA ALA A 89 18.92 0.30 7.55
C ALA A 89 18.13 -0.99 7.26
N PRO A 90 16.79 -0.96 7.35
CA PRO A 90 15.98 -2.15 7.12
C PRO A 90 16.14 -2.65 5.68
N SER A 91 16.44 -3.93 5.52
CA SER A 91 16.50 -4.60 4.22
C SER A 91 15.12 -5.06 3.77
N HIS A 92 14.78 -4.85 2.50
CA HIS A 92 13.52 -5.28 1.89
C HIS A 92 13.82 -6.33 0.80
N ARG A 93 13.04 -7.41 0.76
CA ARG A 93 13.08 -8.42 -0.31
C ARG A 93 11.71 -8.51 -0.97
N PHE A 94 11.68 -8.50 -2.30
CA PHE A 94 10.46 -8.62 -3.11
C PHE A 94 10.47 -9.95 -3.83
N ILE A 95 9.42 -10.74 -3.65
CA ILE A 95 9.33 -12.12 -4.14
C ILE A 95 8.00 -12.27 -4.87
N VAL A 96 8.02 -12.87 -6.06
CA VAL A 96 6.84 -13.06 -6.91
C VAL A 96 6.76 -14.49 -7.41
N SER A 97 5.54 -15.00 -7.60
CA SER A 97 5.32 -16.33 -8.18
C SER A 97 5.37 -16.35 -9.72
N ASP A 98 5.28 -15.18 -10.35
CA ASP A 98 5.12 -15.01 -11.80
C ASP A 98 6.07 -13.93 -12.35
N VAL A 99 5.85 -13.46 -13.58
CA VAL A 99 6.74 -12.57 -14.35
C VAL A 99 7.20 -11.31 -13.56
N PRO A 100 8.50 -11.21 -13.19
CA PRO A 100 9.03 -10.11 -12.37
C PRO A 100 8.90 -8.71 -12.98
N HIS A 101 9.04 -8.59 -14.30
CA HIS A 101 9.10 -7.28 -14.96
C HIS A 101 7.79 -6.50 -14.82
N ARG A 102 6.64 -7.17 -14.96
CA ARG A 102 5.32 -6.52 -14.79
C ARG A 102 5.10 -6.07 -13.35
N PHE A 103 5.51 -6.91 -12.40
CA PHE A 103 5.44 -6.55 -10.98
C PHE A 103 6.28 -5.32 -10.64
N GLN A 104 7.46 -5.17 -11.25
CA GLN A 104 8.32 -4.01 -10.97
C GLN A 104 7.61 -2.70 -11.29
N GLU A 105 7.06 -2.57 -12.48
CA GLU A 105 6.38 -1.35 -12.93
C GLU A 105 5.20 -0.99 -12.01
N GLU A 106 4.42 -1.99 -11.62
CA GLU A 106 3.30 -1.81 -10.69
C GLU A 106 3.79 -1.42 -9.30
N ALA A 107 4.73 -2.17 -8.72
CA ALA A 107 5.25 -1.92 -7.39
C ALA A 107 5.86 -0.52 -7.25
N GLU A 108 6.60 -0.06 -8.26
CA GLU A 108 7.17 1.29 -8.29
C GLU A 108 6.10 2.37 -8.40
N LEU A 109 5.01 2.11 -9.14
CA LEU A 109 3.84 2.99 -9.19
C LEU A 109 3.16 3.11 -7.82
N PHE A 110 2.98 1.99 -7.10
CA PHE A 110 2.39 1.99 -5.76
C PHE A 110 3.29 2.65 -4.71
N LEU A 111 4.61 2.39 -4.77
CA LEU A 111 5.56 2.84 -3.76
C LEU A 111 6.12 4.25 -4.03
N GLY A 112 5.95 4.78 -5.24
CA GLY A 112 6.50 6.07 -5.65
C GLY A 112 8.04 6.12 -5.66
N ARG A 113 8.71 4.96 -5.69
CA ARG A 113 10.17 4.83 -5.70
C ARG A 113 10.58 3.54 -6.42
N PRO A 114 11.81 3.48 -6.98
CA PRO A 114 12.37 2.26 -7.51
C PRO A 114 12.43 1.17 -6.45
N ILE A 115 12.19 -0.07 -6.86
CA ILE A 115 12.45 -1.25 -6.02
C ILE A 115 13.73 -1.94 -6.43
N GLY A 116 14.32 -2.69 -5.49
CA GLY A 116 15.53 -3.47 -5.72
C GLY A 116 15.23 -4.75 -6.50
N THR A 117 16.10 -5.74 -6.33
CA THR A 117 15.95 -7.04 -6.98
C THR A 117 14.62 -7.71 -6.60
N ILE A 118 13.92 -8.20 -7.62
CA ILE A 118 12.72 -9.04 -7.49
C ILE A 118 13.15 -10.48 -7.77
N GLU A 119 12.84 -11.37 -6.84
CA GLU A 119 13.11 -12.80 -6.96
C GLU A 119 11.83 -13.50 -7.47
N GLN A 120 11.90 -14.19 -8.62
CA GLN A 120 10.84 -15.11 -9.00
C GLN A 120 11.09 -16.44 -8.31
N ILE A 121 10.08 -16.96 -7.61
CA ILE A 121 10.15 -18.28 -7.00
C ILE A 121 8.90 -19.10 -7.35
N THR A 122 9.03 -20.41 -7.41
CA THR A 122 7.87 -21.32 -7.50
C THR A 122 7.20 -21.49 -6.13
N LEU A 123 6.02 -22.11 -6.12
CA LEU A 123 5.33 -22.40 -4.86
C LEU A 123 6.14 -23.38 -3.99
N GLU A 124 6.80 -24.36 -4.62
CA GLU A 124 7.67 -25.32 -3.95
C GLU A 124 8.89 -24.62 -3.30
N GLU A 125 9.46 -23.63 -3.96
CA GLU A 125 10.55 -22.82 -3.43
C GLU A 125 10.10 -21.92 -2.27
N LEU A 126 8.88 -21.36 -2.34
CA LEU A 126 8.28 -20.58 -1.25
C LEU A 126 8.08 -21.42 0.01
N GLU A 127 7.58 -22.65 -0.16
CA GLU A 127 7.42 -23.61 0.94
C GLU A 127 8.77 -23.90 1.62
N ALA A 128 9.85 -24.11 0.85
CA ALA A 128 11.18 -24.31 1.42
C ALA A 128 11.69 -23.10 2.24
N ILE A 129 11.35 -21.87 1.84
CA ILE A 129 11.75 -20.63 2.53
C ILE A 129 10.95 -20.42 3.83
N LEU A 130 9.64 -20.71 3.80
CA LEU A 130 8.76 -20.53 4.96
C LEU A 130 8.90 -21.63 6.02
N GLY A 131 9.79 -22.61 5.77
CA GLY A 131 9.94 -23.79 6.61
C GLY A 131 8.72 -24.69 6.49
N GLY A 132 8.40 -25.09 5.24
CA GLY A 132 7.33 -26.01 4.85
C GLY A 132 7.24 -27.24 5.77
N PRO A 133 6.11 -27.98 5.74
CA PRO A 133 5.68 -28.83 6.86
C PRO A 133 6.78 -29.65 7.54
#